data_AF-A0A941JEU2-F1
#
_entry.id   AF-A0A941JEU2-F1
#
_cell.length_a   1.000
_cell.length_b   1.000
_cell.length_c   1.000
_cell.angle_alpha   90.00
_cell.angle_beta   90.00
_cell.angle_gamma   90.00
#
_symmetry.space_group_name_H-M   'P 1'
#
loop_
_entity.id
_entity.type
_entity.pdbx_description
1 polymer ?
#
loop_
_entity_poly.entity_id
_entity_poly.type
_entity_poly.pdbx_seq_one_letter_code
_entity_poly.pdbx_strand_id
1 'polypeptide(L)'
;MKRTIAASASFQPLRGKALQFKTLTVALLLSWLPAVAVADEVDTSALDAPQFSLGMVGFIGRVSDAEKRMLEIQKSPEASQIFSAIVEDDGRGGVARLYAVCGLKRIDSSKFEHAFNRLENTEEKISVMYGDMMRQEDFKVLLAQIKGGRC
;
A
#
# COMPACT_ATOMS: atom_id res chain seq x y z
N MET A 1 76.38 3.95 -34.91
CA MET A 1 75.21 4.62 -34.33
C MET A 1 75.13 6.05 -34.86
N LYS A 2 73.90 6.53 -35.09
CA LYS A 2 73.44 7.77 -35.77
C LYS A 2 74.04 9.07 -35.16
N ARG A 3 74.49 10.07 -35.95
CA ARG A 3 73.75 11.27 -36.49
C ARG A 3 73.01 12.07 -35.40
N THR A 4 72.90 13.40 -35.32
CA THR A 4 73.37 14.61 -36.03
C THR A 4 72.94 15.82 -35.16
N ILE A 5 73.65 16.93 -35.33
CA ILE A 5 73.48 18.34 -34.92
C ILE A 5 72.02 18.89 -34.95
N ALA A 6 71.70 19.84 -34.03
CA ALA A 6 71.16 21.19 -34.30
C ALA A 6 69.89 21.65 -33.53
N ALA A 7 70.10 22.72 -32.75
CA ALA A 7 69.38 24.01 -32.69
C ALA A 7 67.84 24.12 -32.57
N SER A 8 67.46 25.05 -31.67
CA SER A 8 66.49 26.14 -31.86
C SER A 8 65.18 26.15 -31.05
N ALA A 9 65.02 27.30 -30.38
CA ALA A 9 63.82 28.13 -30.26
C ALA A 9 62.71 27.79 -29.23
N SER A 10 62.74 28.59 -28.16
CA SER A 10 61.67 29.49 -27.68
C SER A 10 60.21 29.05 -27.80
N PHE A 11 59.54 28.94 -26.64
CA PHE A 11 58.12 29.26 -26.49
C PHE A 11 57.87 29.80 -25.07
N GLN A 12 57.71 31.12 -24.94
CA GLN A 12 56.94 31.70 -23.82
C GLN A 12 55.46 31.47 -24.13
N PRO A 13 54.60 31.19 -23.13
CA PRO A 13 53.64 32.25 -22.81
C PRO A 13 53.21 32.38 -21.33
N LEU A 14 52.85 33.63 -21.01
CA LEU A 14 51.64 34.06 -20.31
C LEU A 14 51.52 33.92 -18.78
N ARG A 15 52.02 34.99 -18.17
CA ARG A 15 51.46 35.75 -17.05
C ARG A 15 49.92 35.85 -17.04
N GLY A 16 49.32 35.58 -15.87
CA GLY A 16 48.01 36.07 -15.43
C GLY A 16 46.88 35.03 -15.47
N LYS A 17 45.96 34.93 -14.51
CA LYS A 17 45.67 35.65 -13.26
C LYS A 17 45.01 34.64 -12.30
N ALA A 18 45.27 34.78 -11.01
CA ALA A 18 44.55 34.06 -9.97
C ALA A 18 43.05 34.43 -10.02
N LEU A 19 42.19 33.45 -10.29
CA LEU A 19 40.74 33.62 -10.23
C LEU A 19 40.27 33.12 -8.86
N GLN A 20 39.77 34.06 -8.07
CA GLN A 20 39.27 33.91 -6.71
C GLN A 20 38.11 32.91 -6.66
N PHE A 21 38.36 31.73 -6.08
CA PHE A 21 37.34 30.76 -5.68
C PHE A 21 36.65 31.26 -4.39
N LYS A 22 35.70 32.17 -4.52
CA LYS A 22 34.81 32.55 -3.43
C LYS A 22 33.40 32.65 -3.97
N THR A 23 32.62 31.57 -3.77
CA THR A 23 31.14 31.47 -3.71
C THR A 23 30.60 30.20 -4.41
N LEU A 24 30.98 29.01 -3.96
CA LEU A 24 30.35 27.78 -4.49
C LEU A 24 30.31 26.66 -3.44
N THR A 25 29.77 26.93 -2.26
CA THR A 25 29.68 25.93 -1.18
C THR A 25 28.33 25.82 -0.48
N VAL A 26 27.32 26.66 -0.80
CA VAL A 26 26.05 26.64 -0.04
C VAL A 26 24.95 25.79 -0.69
N ALA A 27 25.06 25.42 -1.98
CA ALA A 27 24.00 24.70 -2.68
C ALA A 27 24.02 23.16 -2.52
N LEU A 28 25.11 22.58 -1.98
CA LEU A 28 25.29 21.11 -1.94
C LEU A 28 24.79 20.43 -0.64
N LEU A 29 24.34 21.20 0.36
CA LEU A 29 23.92 20.66 1.67
C LEU A 29 22.41 20.42 1.81
N LEU A 30 21.59 20.79 0.82
CA LEU A 30 20.12 20.65 0.88
C LEU A 30 19.57 19.38 0.18
N SER A 31 20.44 18.55 -0.41
CA SER A 31 20.03 17.33 -1.14
C SER A 31 19.87 16.09 -0.25
N TRP A 32 20.03 16.21 1.07
CA TRP A 32 19.82 15.12 2.03
C TRP A 32 18.62 15.33 2.95
N LEU A 33 17.61 16.09 2.52
CA LEU A 33 16.33 16.00 3.21
C LEU A 33 15.59 14.74 2.71
N PRO A 34 15.32 13.76 3.58
CA PRO A 34 14.39 12.70 3.21
C PRO A 34 13.05 13.37 2.90
N ALA A 35 12.50 13.08 1.72
CA ALA A 35 11.13 13.44 1.42
C ALA A 35 10.25 12.70 2.45
N VAL A 36 9.72 13.43 3.43
CA VAL A 36 8.67 12.92 4.29
C VAL A 36 7.43 12.81 3.40
N ALA A 37 7.17 11.61 2.89
CA ALA A 37 5.92 11.32 2.23
C ALA A 37 4.82 11.49 3.29
N VAL A 38 3.97 12.49 3.11
CA VAL A 38 2.73 12.60 3.88
C VAL A 38 1.85 11.46 3.37
N ALA A 39 1.69 10.41 4.16
CA ALA A 39 0.74 9.35 3.87
C ALA A 39 -0.66 9.99 3.88
N ASP A 40 -1.32 9.99 2.73
CA ASP A 40 -2.73 10.35 2.67
C ASP A 40 -3.50 9.28 3.45
N GLU A 41 -4.29 9.68 4.45
CA GLU A 41 -5.05 8.73 5.25
C GLU A 41 -6.07 8.05 4.36
N VAL A 42 -5.85 6.77 4.07
CA VAL A 42 -6.77 5.97 3.27
C VAL A 42 -8.07 5.79 4.07
N ASP A 43 -9.15 6.44 3.62
CA ASP A 43 -10.46 6.29 4.26
C ASP A 43 -10.90 4.82 4.25
N THR A 44 -11.21 4.26 5.41
CA THR A 44 -11.68 2.86 5.56
C THR A 44 -13.11 2.77 6.10
N SER A 45 -13.79 3.90 6.28
CA SER A 45 -15.12 3.99 6.91
C SER A 45 -16.20 3.23 6.13
N ALA A 46 -16.11 3.20 4.80
CA ALA A 46 -17.06 2.46 3.97
C ALA A 46 -17.03 0.94 4.21
N LEU A 47 -15.97 0.41 4.85
CA LEU A 47 -15.90 -1.01 5.21
C LEU A 47 -16.75 -1.35 6.44
N ASP A 48 -17.17 -0.36 7.25
CA ASP A 48 -18.10 -0.52 8.38
C ASP A 48 -19.56 -0.58 7.93
N ALA A 49 -19.80 -1.23 6.80
CA ALA A 49 -21.13 -1.38 6.23
C ALA A 49 -22.03 -2.22 7.16
N PRO A 50 -23.36 -2.00 7.13
CA PRO A 50 -24.31 -2.75 7.96
C PRO A 50 -24.40 -4.24 7.58
N GLN A 51 -23.89 -4.63 6.42
CA GLN A 51 -23.93 -5.99 5.91
C GLN A 51 -22.68 -6.30 5.09
N PHE A 52 -22.24 -7.56 5.15
CA PHE A 52 -21.22 -8.09 4.27
C PHE A 52 -21.83 -8.52 2.94
N SER A 53 -21.16 -8.23 1.83
CA SER A 53 -21.59 -8.63 0.49
C SER A 53 -20.43 -8.65 -0.48
N LEU A 54 -20.41 -9.64 -1.37
CA LEU A 54 -19.44 -9.75 -2.45
C LEU A 54 -20.17 -9.99 -3.77
N GLY A 55 -19.72 -9.32 -4.82
CA GLY A 55 -20.32 -9.36 -6.14
C GLY A 55 -21.58 -8.50 -6.25
N MET A 56 -22.41 -8.86 -7.24
CA MET A 56 -23.64 -8.13 -7.55
C MET A 56 -24.76 -8.52 -6.59
N VAL A 57 -25.20 -7.59 -5.76
CA VAL A 57 -26.26 -7.80 -4.76
C VAL A 57 -27.38 -6.77 -4.84
N GLY A 58 -28.52 -7.07 -4.20
CA GLY A 58 -29.75 -6.30 -4.24
C GLY A 58 -30.57 -6.54 -5.51
N PHE A 59 -31.81 -6.06 -5.51
CA PHE A 59 -32.78 -6.28 -6.59
C PHE A 59 -32.29 -5.81 -7.96
N ILE A 60 -31.59 -4.67 -8.03
CA ILE A 60 -31.05 -4.13 -9.28
C ILE A 60 -29.70 -4.79 -9.65
N GLY A 61 -29.05 -5.46 -8.69
CA GLY A 61 -27.68 -5.93 -8.81
C GLY A 61 -26.68 -4.78 -8.82
N ARG A 62 -26.00 -4.54 -7.71
CA ARG A 62 -24.91 -3.57 -7.60
C ARG A 62 -23.80 -4.14 -6.73
N VAL A 63 -22.56 -3.76 -7.06
CA VAL A 63 -21.42 -3.93 -6.15
C VAL A 63 -21.60 -2.96 -4.99
N SER A 64 -21.45 -3.45 -3.76
CA SER A 64 -21.56 -2.62 -2.56
C SER A 64 -20.44 -1.59 -2.47
N ASP A 65 -20.69 -0.47 -1.79
CA ASP A 65 -19.67 0.56 -1.63
C ASP A 65 -18.49 0.07 -0.78
N ALA A 66 -18.75 -0.82 0.18
CA ALA A 66 -17.71 -1.49 0.95
C ALA A 66 -16.80 -2.37 0.08
N GLU A 67 -17.37 -3.16 -0.85
CA GLU A 67 -16.57 -3.97 -1.77
C GLU A 67 -15.77 -3.10 -2.74
N LYS A 68 -16.39 -2.05 -3.31
CA LYS A 68 -15.66 -1.08 -4.13
C LYS A 68 -14.49 -0.48 -3.36
N ARG A 69 -14.71 -0.09 -2.10
CA ARG A 69 -13.66 0.48 -1.26
C ARG A 69 -12.55 -0.50 -0.97
N MET A 70 -12.88 -1.75 -0.65
CA MET A 70 -11.89 -2.81 -0.48
C MET A 70 -11.05 -3.00 -1.76
N LEU A 71 -11.67 -2.99 -2.94
CA LEU A 71 -10.99 -3.08 -4.24
C LEU A 71 -10.12 -1.86 -4.55
N GLU A 72 -10.50 -0.67 -4.09
CA GLU A 72 -9.67 0.54 -4.20
C GLU A 72 -8.46 0.48 -3.27
N ILE A 73 -8.66 0.10 -2.00
CA ILE A 73 -7.57 -0.07 -1.03
C ILE A 73 -6.55 -1.09 -1.57
N GLN A 74 -6.99 -2.18 -2.19
CA GLN A 74 -6.12 -3.20 -2.81
C GLN A 74 -5.14 -2.65 -3.86
N LYS A 75 -5.41 -1.48 -4.46
CA LYS A 75 -4.52 -0.84 -5.45
C LYS A 75 -3.41 -0.03 -4.79
N SER A 76 -3.50 0.24 -3.49
CA SER A 76 -2.47 0.97 -2.74
C SER A 76 -1.22 0.10 -2.52
N PRO A 77 0.00 0.67 -2.58
CA PRO A 77 1.21 -0.04 -2.15
C PRO A 77 1.17 -0.43 -0.66
N GLU A 78 0.34 0.24 0.14
CA GLU A 78 0.18 0.01 1.58
C GLU A 78 -1.01 -0.91 1.91
N ALA A 79 -1.69 -1.47 0.90
CA ALA A 79 -2.92 -2.25 1.07
C ALA A 79 -2.82 -3.35 2.15
N SER A 80 -1.72 -4.11 2.14
CA SER A 80 -1.48 -5.17 3.12
C SER A 80 -1.37 -4.61 4.55
N GLN A 81 -0.80 -3.44 4.75
CA GLN A 81 -0.69 -2.79 6.06
C GLN A 81 -2.04 -2.25 6.53
N ILE A 82 -2.78 -1.60 5.63
CA ILE A 82 -4.13 -1.06 5.90
C ILE A 82 -5.09 -2.18 6.34
N PHE A 83 -5.14 -3.30 5.60
CA PHE A 83 -6.00 -4.41 5.98
C PHE A 83 -5.56 -5.09 7.28
N SER A 84 -4.25 -5.18 7.54
CA SER A 84 -3.75 -5.71 8.81
C SER A 84 -4.21 -4.85 9.99
N ALA A 85 -4.13 -3.52 9.85
CA ALA A 85 -4.57 -2.59 10.88
C ALA A 85 -6.08 -2.75 11.18
N ILE A 86 -6.93 -2.93 10.15
CA ILE A 86 -8.36 -3.19 10.35
C ILE A 86 -8.62 -4.51 11.09
N VAL A 87 -7.83 -5.55 10.79
CA VAL A 87 -7.94 -6.86 11.44
C VAL A 87 -7.50 -6.79 12.92
N GLU A 88 -6.50 -5.96 13.22
CA GLU A 88 -5.92 -5.81 14.56
C GLU A 88 -6.72 -4.85 15.45
N ASP A 89 -7.50 -3.95 14.87
CA ASP A 89 -8.31 -2.99 15.61
C ASP A 89 -9.58 -3.63 16.20
N ASP A 90 -9.59 -3.77 17.53
CA ASP A 90 -10.69 -4.34 18.30
C ASP A 90 -11.99 -3.51 18.24
N GLY A 91 -11.89 -2.22 17.87
CA GLY A 91 -13.04 -1.33 17.67
C GLY A 91 -13.75 -1.48 16.32
N ARG A 92 -13.14 -2.17 15.35
CA ARG A 92 -13.75 -2.42 14.02
C ARG A 92 -14.80 -3.54 14.10
N GLY A 93 -15.92 -3.37 13.40
CA GLY A 93 -16.97 -4.39 13.34
C GLY A 93 -16.56 -5.61 12.50
N GLY A 94 -17.26 -6.74 12.68
CA GLY A 94 -16.97 -7.97 11.95
C GLY A 94 -17.06 -7.83 10.43
N VAL A 95 -17.97 -7.00 9.90
CA VAL A 95 -18.07 -6.73 8.45
C VAL A 95 -16.78 -6.11 7.90
N ALA A 96 -16.24 -5.09 8.57
CA ALA A 96 -14.98 -4.45 8.17
C ALA A 96 -13.81 -5.44 8.19
N ARG A 97 -13.75 -6.28 9.24
CA ARG A 97 -12.74 -7.34 9.35
C ARG A 97 -12.87 -8.38 8.23
N LEU A 98 -14.07 -8.79 7.84
CA LEU A 98 -14.27 -9.72 6.72
C LEU A 98 -13.78 -9.14 5.38
N TYR A 99 -14.07 -7.87 5.09
CA TYR A 99 -13.50 -7.20 3.92
C TYR A 99 -11.97 -7.12 4.00
N ALA A 100 -11.41 -6.83 5.17
CA ALA A 100 -9.97 -6.76 5.35
C ALA A 100 -9.27 -8.11 5.16
N VAL A 101 -9.81 -9.20 5.74
CA VAL A 101 -9.29 -10.55 5.50
C VAL A 101 -9.41 -10.94 4.02
N CYS A 102 -10.51 -10.60 3.37
CA CYS A 102 -10.68 -10.85 1.94
C CYS A 102 -9.66 -10.08 1.08
N GLY A 103 -9.38 -8.82 1.45
CA GLY A 103 -8.30 -8.02 0.87
C GLY A 103 -6.95 -8.71 1.00
N LEU A 104 -6.57 -9.13 2.22
CA LEU A 104 -5.33 -9.87 2.47
C LEU A 104 -5.26 -11.17 1.68
N LYS A 105 -6.36 -11.94 1.60
CA LYS A 105 -6.43 -13.19 0.84
C LYS A 105 -6.02 -13.01 -0.62
N ARG A 106 -6.34 -11.86 -1.22
CA ARG A 106 -6.05 -11.55 -2.62
C ARG A 106 -4.62 -11.06 -2.87
N ILE A 107 -3.96 -10.46 -1.88
CA ILE A 107 -2.69 -9.74 -2.09
C ILE A 107 -1.51 -10.24 -1.25
N ASP A 108 -1.75 -10.91 -0.12
CA ASP A 108 -0.71 -11.27 0.86
C ASP A 108 -1.14 -12.51 1.65
N SER A 109 -0.72 -13.69 1.18
CA SER A 109 -1.09 -14.98 1.80
C SER A 109 -0.54 -15.14 3.22
N SER A 110 0.63 -14.59 3.52
CA SER A 110 1.23 -14.68 4.85
C SER A 110 0.41 -13.91 5.87
N LYS A 111 0.02 -12.68 5.54
CA LYS A 111 -0.81 -11.87 6.43
C LYS A 111 -2.25 -12.37 6.49
N PHE A 112 -2.76 -12.97 5.41
CA PHE A 112 -4.04 -13.66 5.44
C PHE A 112 -4.06 -14.77 6.50
N GLU A 113 -3.06 -15.66 6.57
CA GLU A 113 -3.06 -16.74 7.57
C GLU A 113 -2.96 -16.18 9.00
N HIS A 114 -2.18 -15.13 9.23
CA HIS A 114 -2.15 -14.44 10.53
C HIS A 114 -3.54 -13.88 10.89
N ALA A 115 -4.19 -13.19 9.97
CA ALA A 115 -5.53 -12.63 10.16
C ALA A 115 -6.59 -13.71 10.38
N PHE A 116 -6.50 -14.83 9.66
CA PHE A 116 -7.40 -15.98 9.83
C PHE A 116 -7.30 -16.54 11.25
N ASN A 117 -6.08 -16.85 11.71
CA ASN A 117 -5.87 -17.41 13.05
C ASN A 117 -6.31 -16.45 14.17
N ARG A 118 -6.15 -15.13 13.98
CA ARG A 118 -6.65 -14.14 14.94
C ARG A 118 -8.18 -14.19 15.07
N LEU A 119 -8.88 -14.39 13.96
CA LEU A 119 -10.33 -14.19 13.88
C LEU A 119 -11.14 -15.50 13.92
N GLU A 120 -10.51 -16.68 13.84
CA GLU A 120 -11.20 -17.97 13.73
C GLU A 120 -12.13 -18.30 14.91
N ASN A 121 -11.86 -17.71 16.08
CA ASN A 121 -12.66 -17.88 17.30
C ASN A 121 -13.66 -16.73 17.52
N THR A 122 -13.89 -15.86 16.53
CA THR A 122 -14.88 -14.77 16.65
C THR A 122 -16.30 -15.33 16.70
N GLU A 123 -17.00 -15.08 17.81
CA GLU A 123 -18.39 -15.47 18.03
C GLU A 123 -19.36 -14.32 17.72
N GLU A 124 -19.39 -13.87 16.46
CA GLU A 124 -20.28 -12.82 15.98
C GLU A 124 -21.22 -13.35 14.89
N LYS A 125 -22.46 -12.85 14.85
CA LYS A 125 -23.39 -13.04 13.73
C LYS A 125 -23.33 -11.84 12.80
N ILE A 126 -23.08 -12.08 11.53
CA ILE A 126 -22.93 -11.06 10.50
C ILE A 126 -24.15 -11.07 9.59
N SER A 127 -24.71 -9.90 9.32
CA SER A 127 -25.71 -9.75 8.26
C SER A 127 -25.01 -9.84 6.90
N VAL A 128 -25.48 -10.74 6.04
CA VAL A 128 -24.91 -11.00 4.72
C VAL A 128 -25.98 -10.90 3.66
N MET A 129 -25.66 -10.24 2.55
CA MET A 129 -26.52 -10.17 1.37
C MET A 129 -26.03 -11.15 0.31
N TYR A 130 -26.88 -12.11 -0.05
CA TYR A 130 -26.67 -13.03 -1.17
C TYR A 130 -27.70 -12.76 -2.26
N GLY A 131 -27.25 -12.22 -3.40
CA GLY A 131 -28.18 -11.73 -4.42
C GLY A 131 -29.09 -10.67 -3.80
N ASP A 132 -30.39 -10.90 -3.78
CA ASP A 132 -31.41 -10.04 -3.20
C ASP A 132 -31.90 -10.48 -1.81
N MET A 133 -31.26 -11.48 -1.19
CA MET A 133 -31.66 -12.04 0.11
C MET A 133 -30.68 -11.69 1.24
N MET A 134 -31.21 -11.18 2.35
CA MET A 134 -30.48 -10.97 3.60
C MET A 134 -30.53 -12.21 4.48
N ARG A 135 -29.38 -12.58 5.07
CA ARG A 135 -29.25 -13.68 6.05
C ARG A 135 -28.32 -13.27 7.18
N GLN A 136 -28.43 -13.96 8.32
CA GLN A 136 -27.39 -13.92 9.34
C GLN A 136 -26.54 -15.18 9.26
N GLU A 137 -25.22 -15.01 9.17
CA GLU A 137 -24.26 -16.10 9.21
C GLU A 137 -23.27 -15.93 10.35
N ASP A 138 -22.72 -17.04 10.86
CA ASP A 138 -21.63 -16.98 11.81
C ASP A 138 -20.37 -16.42 11.14
N PHE A 139 -19.68 -15.51 11.83
CA PHE A 139 -18.43 -14.92 11.35
C PHE A 139 -17.44 -16.00 10.91
N LYS A 140 -17.24 -17.04 11.73
CA LYS A 140 -16.34 -18.17 11.43
C LYS A 140 -16.70 -18.94 10.16
N VAL A 141 -17.99 -19.02 9.81
CA VAL A 141 -18.45 -19.65 8.56
C VAL A 141 -18.03 -18.80 7.37
N LEU A 142 -18.23 -17.49 7.45
CA LEU A 142 -17.81 -16.54 6.40
C LEU A 142 -16.29 -16.52 6.24
N LEU A 143 -15.56 -16.52 7.36
CA LEU A 143 -14.10 -16.59 7.37
C LEU A 143 -13.58 -17.87 6.69
N ALA A 144 -14.21 -19.03 6.97
CA ALA A 144 -13.88 -20.28 6.31
C ALA A 144 -14.18 -20.26 4.81
N GLN A 145 -15.27 -19.63 4.38
CA GLN A 145 -15.58 -19.42 2.96
C GLN A 145 -14.51 -18.55 2.27
N ILE A 146 -14.06 -17.48 2.91
CA ILE A 146 -12.95 -16.64 2.42
C ILE A 146 -11.66 -17.46 2.28
N LYS A 147 -11.33 -18.31 3.28
CA LYS A 147 -10.19 -19.23 3.19
C LYS A 147 -10.28 -20.16 1.98
N GLY A 148 -11.48 -20.65 1.69
CA GLY A 148 -11.82 -21.44 0.51
C GLY A 148 -11.84 -20.67 -0.82
N GLY A 149 -11.53 -19.37 -0.82
CA GLY A 149 -11.44 -18.55 -2.03
C GLY A 149 -12.72 -17.80 -2.38
N ARG A 150 -13.72 -17.72 -1.48
CA ARG A 150 -14.88 -16.86 -1.69
C ARG A 150 -14.53 -15.40 -1.38
N CYS A 151 -13.82 -14.83 -2.33
CA CYS A 151 -13.44 -13.44 -2.55
C CYS A 151 -13.49 -13.25 -4.08
#